data_AF-A0A954RSG8-F1
#
_entry.id   AF-A0A954RSG8-F1
#
_cell.length_a   1.000
_cell.length_b   1.000
_cell.length_c   1.000
_cell.angle_alpha   90.00
_cell.angle_beta   90.00
_cell.angle_gamma   90.00
#
_symmetry.space_group_name_H-M   'P 1'
#
loop_
_entity.id
_entity.type
_entity.pdbx_description
1 polymer ?
#
loop_
_entity_poly.entity_id
_entity_poly.type
_entity_poly.pdbx_seq_one_letter_code
_entity_poly.pdbx_strand_id
1 'polypeptide(L)'
;MANRKIRIKLCHEQLEIRRALSATRMFEPHQIDLTTRDSIGLQARSTSAADIDGDGDLDVFSASRTQGLVAWHENIDGKGTFSPQRHLIAATGNPADLLLAADVDGDNAPDLIYASSREGKIAWYENLGAGTFSDAHMIDTVATSLISIATG
;
A
#
# COMPACT_ATOMS: atom_id res chain seq x y z
N MET A 1 -5.25 -31.92 53.97
CA MET A 1 -6.04 -31.15 52.96
C MET A 1 -5.32 -29.91 52.40
N ALA A 2 -4.32 -29.32 53.06
CA ALA A 2 -3.62 -28.11 52.59
C ALA A 2 -2.82 -28.29 51.27
N ASN A 3 -2.22 -29.47 51.05
CA ASN A 3 -1.34 -29.73 49.91
C ASN A 3 -2.06 -29.74 48.54
N ARG A 4 -3.36 -30.06 48.51
CA ARG A 4 -4.16 -30.10 47.27
C ARG A 4 -4.53 -28.68 46.80
N LYS A 5 -4.77 -27.75 47.74
CA LYS A 5 -5.06 -26.34 47.42
C LYS A 5 -3.82 -25.60 46.89
N ILE A 6 -2.64 -25.88 47.43
CA ILE A 6 -1.37 -25.28 46.98
C ILE A 6 -1.01 -25.74 45.57
N ARG A 7 -1.17 -27.03 45.26
CA ARG A 7 -0.92 -27.56 43.90
C ARG A 7 -1.86 -27.00 42.83
N ILE A 8 -3.12 -26.74 43.16
CA ILE A 8 -4.09 -26.16 42.22
C ILE A 8 -3.77 -24.67 41.96
N LYS A 9 -3.40 -23.92 43.00
CA LYS A 9 -3.05 -22.50 42.87
C LYS A 9 -1.77 -22.31 42.05
N LEU A 10 -0.76 -23.16 42.27
CA LEU A 10 0.51 -23.14 41.53
C LEU A 10 0.32 -23.58 40.06
N CYS A 11 -0.61 -24.49 39.78
CA CYS A 11 -0.95 -24.92 38.41
C CYS A 11 -1.70 -23.82 37.64
N HIS A 12 -2.63 -23.11 38.30
CA HIS A 12 -3.35 -21.99 37.70
C HIS A 12 -2.42 -20.80 37.42
N GLU A 13 -1.55 -20.44 38.37
CA GLU A 13 -0.53 -19.39 38.15
C GLU A 13 0.48 -19.78 37.07
N GLN A 14 0.91 -21.04 36.99
CA GLN A 14 1.78 -21.48 35.87
C GLN A 14 1.07 -21.53 34.51
N LEU A 15 -0.24 -21.77 34.47
CA LEU A 15 -1.03 -21.73 33.23
C LEU A 15 -1.20 -20.29 32.73
N GLU A 16 -1.43 -19.34 33.64
CA GLU A 16 -1.48 -17.91 33.35
C GLU A 16 -0.11 -17.35 32.95
N ILE A 17 0.99 -17.81 33.58
CA ILE A 17 2.36 -17.46 33.18
C ILE A 17 2.70 -18.06 31.80
N ARG A 18 2.27 -19.29 31.48
CA ARG A 18 2.48 -19.88 30.13
C ARG A 18 1.64 -19.19 29.05
N ARG A 19 0.48 -18.65 29.40
CA ARG A 19 -0.33 -17.79 28.51
C ARG A 19 0.32 -16.42 28.31
N ALA A 20 0.91 -15.85 29.36
CA ALA A 20 1.65 -14.59 29.30
C ALA A 20 3.01 -14.72 28.58
N LEU A 21 3.62 -15.91 28.55
CA LEU A 21 4.89 -16.18 27.87
C LEU A 21 4.73 -16.56 26.38
N SER A 22 3.48 -16.74 25.90
CA SER A 22 3.15 -16.94 24.48
C SER A 22 2.65 -15.64 23.83
N ALA A 23 3.25 -14.51 24.21
CA ALA A 23 3.00 -13.21 23.59
C ALA A 23 4.08 -12.85 22.55
N THR A 24 4.76 -13.84 21.98
CA THR A 24 5.36 -13.65 20.66
C THR A 24 4.19 -13.52 19.70
N ARG A 25 3.87 -12.29 19.26
CA ARG A 25 2.97 -12.05 18.14
C ARG A 25 3.58 -12.80 16.94
N MET A 26 3.13 -14.03 16.73
CA MET A 26 3.55 -14.83 15.58
C MET A 26 3.10 -14.05 14.35
N PHE A 27 4.04 -13.77 13.44
CA PHE A 27 3.73 -13.15 12.17
C PHE A 27 3.01 -14.19 11.34
N GLU A 28 1.67 -14.15 11.36
CA GLU A 28 0.85 -14.99 10.49
C GLU A 28 0.76 -14.30 9.13
N PRO A 29 1.32 -14.89 8.05
CA PRO A 29 1.27 -14.28 6.73
C PRO A 29 -0.18 -14.19 6.25
N HIS A 30 -0.65 -12.97 5.98
CA HIS A 30 -1.92 -12.73 5.30
C HIS A 30 -1.66 -12.39 3.83
N GLN A 31 -2.32 -13.11 2.92
CA GLN A 31 -2.19 -12.88 1.49
C GLN A 31 -3.24 -11.87 1.04
N ILE A 32 -2.77 -10.71 0.56
CA ILE A 32 -3.63 -9.59 0.12
C ILE A 32 -4.21 -9.85 -1.27
N ASP A 33 -3.40 -10.41 -2.19
CA ASP A 33 -3.85 -10.71 -3.55
C ASP A 33 -3.05 -11.88 -4.16
N LEU A 34 -3.77 -12.88 -4.66
CA LEU A 34 -3.20 -14.07 -5.32
C LEU A 34 -3.27 -13.99 -6.85
N THR A 35 -3.92 -12.96 -7.41
CA THR A 35 -4.13 -12.79 -8.86
C THR A 35 -2.89 -12.32 -9.62
N THR A 36 -1.77 -12.07 -8.93
CA THR A 36 -0.48 -11.71 -9.55
C THR A 36 0.05 -12.74 -10.56
N ARG A 37 -0.53 -13.95 -10.61
CA ARG A 37 -0.19 -14.99 -11.60
C ARG A 37 -1.13 -15.10 -12.80
N ASP A 38 -2.38 -14.63 -12.71
CA ASP A 38 -3.34 -14.78 -13.80
C ASP A 38 -3.75 -13.43 -14.41
N SER A 39 -3.31 -13.25 -15.66
CA SER A 39 -3.90 -12.41 -16.70
C SER A 39 -3.58 -10.91 -16.77
N ILE A 40 -2.95 -10.27 -15.77
CA ILE A 40 -2.45 -8.88 -15.93
C ILE A 40 -0.99 -8.62 -15.49
N GLY A 41 -0.23 -9.63 -15.07
CA GLY A 41 1.23 -9.49 -14.96
C GLY A 41 1.73 -8.40 -13.99
N LEU A 42 0.99 -8.12 -12.92
CA LEU A 42 1.42 -7.26 -11.81
C LEU A 42 2.54 -7.97 -11.02
N GLN A 43 3.75 -8.00 -11.58
CA GLN A 43 4.96 -8.23 -10.81
C GLN A 43 5.18 -6.97 -9.97
N ALA A 44 4.70 -6.95 -8.73
CA ALA A 44 4.84 -5.79 -7.86
C ALA A 44 6.32 -5.42 -7.72
N ARG A 45 6.67 -4.19 -8.12
CA ARG A 45 8.04 -3.65 -8.08
C ARG A 45 8.29 -2.80 -6.85
N SER A 46 7.25 -2.09 -6.44
CA SER A 46 7.24 -1.18 -5.31
C SER A 46 5.86 -1.27 -4.68
N THR A 47 5.81 -1.17 -3.36
CA THR A 47 4.57 -1.11 -2.60
C THR A 47 4.67 0.01 -1.58
N SER A 48 3.55 0.65 -1.29
CA SER A 48 3.43 1.70 -0.28
C SER A 48 2.18 1.48 0.54
N ALA A 49 2.10 2.07 1.73
CA ALA A 49 0.93 1.97 2.61
C ALA A 49 0.62 3.33 3.22
N ALA A 50 -0.66 3.71 3.18
CA ALA A 50 -1.21 4.95 3.72
C ALA A 50 -2.74 4.80 3.87
N ASP A 51 -3.35 5.65 4.70
CA ASP A 51 -4.80 5.76 4.85
C ASP A 51 -5.35 6.70 3.77
N ILE A 52 -6.00 6.14 2.74
CA ILE A 52 -6.23 6.86 1.47
C ILE A 52 -7.67 7.31 1.32
N ASP A 53 -8.60 6.59 1.92
CA ASP A 53 -9.99 7.01 2.01
C ASP A 53 -10.29 7.80 3.29
N GLY A 54 -9.35 7.89 4.23
CA GLY A 54 -9.43 8.70 5.44
C GLY A 54 -10.23 8.03 6.56
N ASP A 55 -10.37 6.70 6.52
CA ASP A 55 -11.11 5.94 7.53
C ASP A 55 -10.26 5.56 8.76
N GLY A 56 -8.95 5.79 8.68
CA GLY A 56 -7.97 5.55 9.74
C GLY A 56 -7.23 4.22 9.62
N ASP A 57 -7.56 3.41 8.62
CA ASP A 57 -6.93 2.12 8.36
C ASP A 57 -5.86 2.24 7.27
N LEU A 58 -4.73 1.55 7.45
CA LEU A 58 -3.67 1.56 6.44
C LEU A 58 -4.05 0.67 5.26
N ASP A 59 -4.14 1.29 4.09
CA ASP A 59 -4.30 0.62 2.81
C ASP A 59 -2.95 0.22 2.19
N VAL A 60 -3.00 -0.52 1.08
CA VAL A 60 -1.80 -0.95 0.34
C VAL A 60 -1.88 -0.56 -1.13
N PHE A 61 -0.77 -0.03 -1.64
CA PHE A 61 -0.52 0.19 -3.06
C PHE A 61 0.48 -0.80 -3.62
N SER A 62 0.33 -1.13 -4.89
CA SER A 62 1.33 -1.88 -5.63
C SER A 62 1.55 -1.30 -7.02
N ALA A 63 2.83 -1.23 -7.42
CA ALA A 63 3.26 -0.79 -8.74
C ALA A 63 3.69 -1.99 -9.60
N SER A 64 3.22 -2.05 -10.84
CA SER A 64 3.66 -3.07 -11.80
C SER A 64 5.07 -2.82 -12.33
N ARG A 65 5.89 -3.87 -12.30
CA ARG A 65 7.24 -3.93 -12.90
C ARG A 65 7.25 -3.90 -14.43
N THR A 66 6.12 -4.15 -15.09
CA THR A 66 6.10 -4.32 -16.55
C THR A 66 5.13 -3.35 -17.22
N GLN A 67 4.02 -3.02 -16.59
CA GLN A 67 2.95 -2.25 -17.22
C GLN A 67 2.82 -0.82 -16.70
N GLY A 68 3.49 -0.48 -15.59
CA GLY A 68 3.32 0.83 -14.96
C GLY A 68 2.00 1.03 -14.24
N LEU A 69 1.18 -0.02 -14.16
CA LEU A 69 -0.06 0.00 -13.41
C LEU A 69 0.20 0.28 -11.93
N VAL A 70 -0.63 1.13 -11.35
CA VAL A 70 -0.71 1.28 -9.89
C VAL A 70 -2.07 0.76 -9.45
N ALA A 71 -2.05 -0.22 -8.57
CA ALA A 71 -3.21 -0.82 -7.95
C ALA A 71 -3.28 -0.43 -6.48
N TRP A 72 -4.49 -0.23 -5.99
CA TRP A 72 -4.84 0.02 -4.59
C TRP A 72 -5.68 -1.13 -4.05
N HIS A 73 -5.39 -1.51 -2.82
CA HIS A 73 -6.05 -2.53 -2.03
C HIS A 73 -6.49 -1.86 -0.73
N GLU A 74 -7.78 -1.57 -0.62
CA GLU A 74 -8.42 -0.93 0.54
C GLU A 74 -8.52 -1.92 1.70
N ASN A 75 -8.12 -1.52 2.91
CA ASN A 75 -8.20 -2.35 4.11
C ASN A 75 -9.54 -2.13 4.83
N ILE A 76 -10.60 -2.73 4.28
CA ILE A 76 -12.00 -2.49 4.64
C ILE A 76 -12.40 -2.76 6.11
N ASP A 77 -11.52 -3.35 6.94
CA ASP A 77 -11.80 -3.67 8.33
C ASP A 77 -10.70 -3.30 9.34
N GLY A 78 -9.63 -2.66 8.87
CA GLY A 78 -8.46 -2.30 9.69
C GLY A 78 -7.66 -3.46 10.23
N LYS A 79 -8.00 -4.70 9.84
CA LYS A 79 -7.43 -5.94 10.36
C LYS A 79 -6.79 -6.78 9.26
N GLY A 80 -6.70 -6.23 8.06
CA GLY A 80 -6.07 -6.85 6.91
C GLY A 80 -7.04 -7.62 6.03
N THR A 81 -8.35 -7.40 6.14
CA THR A 81 -9.28 -7.80 5.09
C THR A 81 -9.22 -6.74 3.99
N PHE A 82 -8.77 -7.13 2.80
CA PHE A 82 -8.60 -6.19 1.69
C PHE A 82 -9.69 -6.31 0.62
N SER A 83 -10.04 -5.19 0.00
CA SER A 83 -10.89 -5.15 -1.19
C SER A 83 -10.21 -5.86 -2.39
N PRO A 84 -10.98 -6.23 -3.43
CA PRO A 84 -10.39 -6.49 -4.73
C PRO A 84 -9.58 -5.28 -5.21
N GLN A 85 -8.49 -5.55 -5.93
CA GLN A 85 -7.63 -4.49 -6.45
C GLN A 85 -8.38 -3.48 -7.31
N ARG A 86 -8.12 -2.19 -7.09
CA ARG A 86 -8.60 -1.10 -7.92
C ARG A 86 -7.42 -0.46 -8.63
N HIS A 87 -7.50 -0.36 -9.96
CA HIS A 87 -6.48 0.33 -10.74
C HIS A 87 -6.70 1.83 -10.65
N LEU A 88 -5.70 2.55 -10.14
CA LEU A 88 -5.76 3.99 -9.97
C LEU A 88 -5.09 4.73 -11.12
N ILE A 89 -3.97 4.20 -11.58
CA ILE A 89 -3.23 4.73 -12.72
C ILE A 89 -3.24 3.70 -13.84
N ALA A 90 -3.68 4.14 -15.02
CA ALA A 90 -3.71 3.31 -16.21
C ALA A 90 -2.29 2.85 -16.62
N ALA A 91 -2.22 1.73 -17.34
CA ALA A 91 -0.95 1.19 -17.79
C ALA A 91 -0.27 2.20 -18.73
N THR A 92 0.86 2.76 -18.31
CA THR A 92 1.69 3.61 -19.18
C THR A 92 2.60 2.76 -20.07
N GLY A 93 2.69 1.45 -19.82
CA GLY A 93 3.61 0.54 -20.50
C GLY A 93 5.06 0.68 -20.00
N ASN A 94 5.33 1.59 -19.08
CA ASN A 94 6.64 1.75 -18.45
C ASN A 94 6.55 1.49 -16.96
N PRO A 95 7.57 0.87 -16.36
CA PRO A 95 7.47 0.44 -15.00
C PRO A 95 7.59 1.62 -14.04
N ALA A 96 6.81 1.60 -12.96
CA ALA A 96 6.94 2.54 -11.85
C ALA A 96 8.11 2.10 -10.96
N ASP A 97 9.15 2.91 -10.83
CA ASP A 97 10.34 2.62 -10.02
C ASP A 97 10.07 2.83 -8.54
N LEU A 98 9.26 3.84 -8.24
CA LEU A 98 8.95 4.29 -6.90
C LEU A 98 7.48 4.68 -6.82
N LEU A 99 6.82 4.22 -5.77
CA LEU A 99 5.56 4.76 -5.28
C LEU A 99 5.75 5.23 -3.83
N LEU A 100 5.31 6.44 -3.54
CA LEU A 100 5.24 6.97 -2.19
C LEU A 100 3.88 7.60 -1.97
N ALA A 101 3.37 7.49 -0.75
CA ALA A 101 2.18 8.21 -0.31
C ALA A 101 2.61 9.31 0.67
N ALA A 102 2.22 10.55 0.42
CA ALA A 102 2.51 11.70 1.27
C ALA A 102 1.55 12.85 0.94
N ASP A 103 1.18 13.65 1.94
CA ASP A 103 0.45 14.90 1.73
C ASP A 103 1.38 15.94 1.04
N VAL A 104 1.14 16.21 -0.24
CA VAL A 104 1.98 17.08 -1.08
C VAL A 104 1.45 18.50 -1.14
N ASP A 105 0.12 18.68 -1.07
CA ASP A 105 -0.53 19.97 -1.22
C ASP A 105 -1.00 20.63 0.10
N GLY A 106 -0.89 19.90 1.21
CA GLY A 106 -1.17 20.37 2.56
C GLY A 106 -2.64 20.26 2.97
N ASP A 107 -3.44 19.44 2.28
CA ASP A 107 -4.85 19.22 2.59
C ASP A 107 -5.08 18.10 3.64
N ASN A 108 -4.00 17.47 4.10
CA ASN A 108 -3.99 16.36 5.06
C ASN A 108 -4.62 15.06 4.51
N ALA A 109 -4.72 14.90 3.20
CA ALA A 109 -4.92 13.64 2.50
C ALA A 109 -3.60 13.16 1.88
N PRO A 110 -3.23 11.88 2.01
CA PRO A 110 -2.00 11.40 1.39
C PRO A 110 -2.17 11.26 -0.13
N ASP A 111 -1.36 12.01 -0.87
CA ASP A 111 -1.23 11.96 -2.32
C ASP A 111 -0.29 10.85 -2.77
N LEU A 112 -0.39 10.46 -4.04
CA LEU A 112 0.47 9.44 -4.64
C LEU A 112 1.60 10.06 -5.46
N ILE A 113 2.84 9.86 -5.04
CA ILE A 113 4.04 10.23 -5.80
C ILE A 113 4.52 9.04 -6.62
N TYR A 114 4.74 9.29 -7.90
CA TYR A 114 5.19 8.33 -8.90
C TYR A 114 6.52 8.78 -9.50
N ALA A 115 7.48 7.85 -9.60
CA ALA A 115 8.67 8.05 -10.41
C ALA A 115 8.93 6.88 -11.34
N SER A 116 9.30 7.18 -12.58
CA SER A 116 9.81 6.22 -13.55
C SER A 116 11.09 6.72 -14.19
N SER A 117 12.18 5.98 -13.95
CA SER A 117 13.48 6.18 -14.59
C SER A 117 13.46 5.87 -16.08
N ARG A 118 12.58 4.96 -16.52
CA ARG A 118 12.41 4.62 -17.93
C ARG A 118 11.73 5.75 -18.70
N GLU A 119 10.69 6.35 -18.12
CA GLU A 119 10.04 7.53 -18.70
C GLU A 119 10.83 8.82 -18.44
N GLY A 120 11.72 8.80 -17.43
CA GLY A 120 12.36 10.01 -16.94
C GLY A 120 11.34 11.02 -16.39
N LYS A 121 10.29 10.50 -15.76
CA LYS A 121 9.13 11.24 -15.26
C LYS A 121 9.05 11.12 -13.75
N ILE A 122 8.82 12.27 -13.10
CA ILE A 122 8.39 12.35 -11.70
C ILE A 122 7.09 13.15 -11.68
N ALA A 123 6.06 12.58 -11.09
CA ALA A 123 4.74 13.21 -10.97
C ALA A 123 4.09 12.84 -9.64
N TRP A 124 3.10 13.62 -9.22
CA TRP A 124 2.21 13.25 -8.13
C TRP A 124 0.75 13.30 -8.62
N TYR A 125 -0.13 12.61 -7.90
CA TYR A 125 -1.56 12.53 -8.16
C TYR A 125 -2.27 12.91 -6.88
N GLU A 126 -3.09 13.96 -6.94
CA GLU A 126 -3.84 14.49 -5.80
C GLU A 126 -4.90 13.47 -5.37
N ASN A 127 -4.96 13.18 -4.08
CA ASN A 127 -6.01 12.35 -3.51
C ASN A 127 -7.28 13.18 -3.28
N LEU A 128 -8.26 13.00 -4.14
CA LEU A 128 -9.57 13.67 -4.05
C LEU A 128 -10.52 13.00 -3.05
N GLY A 129 -10.04 11.99 -2.31
CA GLY A 129 -10.77 11.21 -1.32
C GLY A 129 -11.46 9.97 -1.88
N ALA A 130 -11.77 9.03 -0.98
CA ALA A 130 -12.46 7.77 -1.28
C ALA A 130 -11.81 6.98 -2.45
N GLY A 131 -10.47 7.00 -2.51
CA GLY A 131 -9.69 6.33 -3.53
C GLY A 131 -9.87 6.90 -4.94
N THR A 132 -10.19 8.19 -5.04
CA THR A 132 -10.25 8.92 -6.32
C THR A 132 -9.04 9.83 -6.41
N PHE A 133 -8.33 9.78 -7.53
CA PHE A 133 -7.13 10.59 -7.76
C PHE A 133 -7.32 11.54 -8.95
N SER A 134 -6.65 12.69 -8.90
CA SER A 134 -6.57 13.64 -10.02
C SER A 134 -5.72 13.09 -11.18
N ASP A 135 -5.63 13.87 -12.25
CA ASP A 135 -4.64 13.65 -13.30
C ASP A 135 -3.21 13.95 -12.79
N ALA A 136 -2.20 13.43 -13.47
CA ALA A 136 -0.81 13.60 -13.05
C ALA A 136 -0.36 15.08 -13.02
N HIS A 137 0.12 15.54 -11.86
CA HIS A 137 0.84 16.79 -11.68
C HIS A 137 2.34 16.55 -11.89
N MET A 138 2.91 17.13 -12.94
CA MET A 138 4.30 16.89 -13.34
C MET A 138 5.29 17.67 -12.46
N ILE A 139 6.23 16.97 -11.84
CA ILE A 139 7.32 17.57 -11.04
C ILE A 139 8.56 17.76 -11.91
N ASP A 140 8.93 16.72 -12.65
CA ASP A 140 10.06 16.76 -13.59
C ASP A 140 9.83 15.81 -14.77
N THR A 141 10.37 16.18 -15.93
CA THR A 141 10.41 15.35 -17.13
C THR A 141 11.70 15.64 -17.87
N VAL A 142 12.52 14.63 -18.12
CA VAL A 142 13.51 14.72 -19.20
C VAL A 142 12.75 14.63 -20.52
N ALA A 143 12.19 15.75 -20.96
CA ALA A 143 11.61 15.88 -22.27
C ALA A 143 12.74 15.68 -23.28
N THR A 144 12.87 14.48 -23.84
CA THR A 144 13.57 14.30 -25.11
C THR A 144 12.75 15.00 -26.19
N SER A 145 12.98 16.31 -26.31
CA SER A 145 12.66 17.19 -27.44
C SER A 145 11.25 17.07 -28.01
N LEU A 146 10.35 17.96 -27.59
CA LEU A 146 9.43 18.61 -28.52
C LEU A 146 9.38 20.12 -28.24
N ILE A 147 10.31 20.84 -28.87
CA ILE A 147 10.11 22.24 -29.21
C ILE A 147 9.28 22.23 -30.49
N SER A 148 7.99 22.54 -30.36
CA SER A 148 7.19 23.11 -31.43
C SER A 148 5.86 23.57 -30.83
N ILE A 149 5.88 24.72 -30.15
CA ILE A 149 4.70 25.58 -30.19
C ILE A 149 4.90 26.47 -31.40
N ALA A 150 4.32 26.04 -32.52
CA ALA A 150 4.04 26.92 -33.64
C ALA A 150 2.86 27.80 -33.21
N THR A 151 3.07 29.11 -33.10
CA THR A 151 1.97 30.08 -33.05
C THR A 151 2.30 31.28 -33.93
N GLY A 152 1.52 31.39 -35.00
CA GLY A 152 1.07 32.64 -35.63
C GLY A 152 2.13 33.57 -36.21
#